data_AF-A0A932VG62-F1
#
_entry.id   AF-A0A932VG62-F1
#
_cell.length_a   1.000
_cell.length_b   1.000
_cell.length_c   1.000
_cell.angle_alpha   90.00
_cell.angle_beta   90.00
_cell.angle_gamma   90.00
#
_symmetry.space_group_name_H-M   'P 1'
#
loop_
_entity.id
_entity.type
_entity.pdbx_description
1 polymer ?
#
loop_
_entity_poly.entity_id
_entity_poly.type
_entity_poly.pdbx_seq_one_letter_code
_entity_poly.pdbx_strand_id
1 'polypeptide(L)'
;MPVLGRIVATERRPNTPHEFHFWTALDSPVGIGTIVRVEGAHPVNGALPRAYGVVTEGFSYTDLETPLHDVLGHDGAPDGAVLSPTRRTEVRLYTAAVLRHVPEEPLQPVGTGTVHLASDEDVAVALRMDGYLRAGESTGIPVGLYRAGATSSPIYLDADFLLGPEAAHLNISGVSGLATKTSAVEWLLASIFAHFPERKGKVAAVCFNVKGPDLCFLDQPAAKLDDADRALYGAMGVPAEPFRDVEYFAPYTARGYSLNTLRSNDALAHNVRPLSWGLREVLQYAEVLLNKDDIDAKADALIDFIKERVVDQPFTDPVLSAEHRVASFTELEGWFRDLLRGMEAKNAESWRTHHVATIRKVRNRLTNISTRCRGLVTDDGSVSDLPFGAFRDRAVYVVDVANLEEDAQDLIFARIVSQLREHLEKRTLGVEHVVVFVDELNKYAPSDGPDTYVRAMLLDIAERGRYLGLVLFAAQQFRSQVHRRVVGNCGTALFGRMDPDELATPGYATLSPSTR
;
A
#
# COMPACT_ATOMS: atom_id res chain seq x y z
N MET A 1 13.09 -19.73 -31.09
CA MET A 1 13.76 -19.92 -29.78
C MET A 1 14.40 -21.29 -29.75
N PRO A 2 15.59 -21.46 -29.14
CA PRO A 2 16.21 -22.77 -29.00
C PRO A 2 15.32 -23.71 -28.16
N VAL A 3 15.41 -25.01 -28.44
CA VAL A 3 14.76 -26.03 -27.62
C VAL A 3 15.57 -26.21 -26.33
N LEU A 4 14.92 -26.05 -25.19
CA LEU A 4 15.51 -26.17 -23.86
C LEU A 4 15.46 -27.62 -23.35
N GLY A 5 14.36 -28.31 -23.67
CA GLY A 5 14.08 -29.65 -23.15
C GLY A 5 12.92 -30.32 -23.87
N ARG A 6 12.53 -31.50 -23.36
CA ARG A 6 11.40 -32.26 -23.87
C ARG A 6 10.50 -32.73 -22.75
N ILE A 7 9.19 -32.66 -23.01
CA ILE A 7 8.17 -33.21 -22.12
C ILE A 7 8.35 -34.72 -21.99
N VAL A 8 8.21 -35.22 -20.78
CA VAL A 8 8.18 -36.66 -20.48
C VAL A 8 7.01 -36.93 -19.53
N ALA A 9 6.26 -37.98 -19.84
CA ALA A 9 5.24 -38.53 -18.96
C ALA A 9 5.57 -39.99 -18.70
N THR A 10 5.49 -40.42 -17.46
CA THR A 10 5.69 -41.82 -17.06
C THR A 10 4.41 -42.36 -16.42
N GLU A 11 4.27 -43.68 -16.34
CA GLU A 11 3.11 -44.29 -15.68
C GLU A 11 2.96 -43.82 -14.21
N ARG A 12 4.08 -43.62 -13.51
CA ARG A 12 4.08 -43.14 -12.11
C ARG A 12 3.93 -41.63 -11.97
N ARG A 13 4.28 -40.86 -13.01
CA ARG A 13 4.22 -39.40 -13.06
C ARG A 13 3.64 -38.96 -14.41
N PRO A 14 2.31 -39.07 -14.59
CA PRO A 14 1.64 -38.62 -15.80
C PRO A 14 1.51 -37.09 -15.80
N ASN A 15 1.48 -36.48 -16.98
CA ASN A 15 1.13 -35.06 -17.09
C ASN A 15 -0.36 -34.86 -16.91
N THR A 16 -0.73 -33.73 -16.32
CA THR A 16 -2.11 -33.29 -16.13
C THR A 16 -2.31 -31.91 -16.78
N PRO A 17 -3.53 -31.36 -16.76
CA PRO A 17 -3.72 -29.97 -17.18
C PRO A 17 -3.06 -28.95 -16.23
N HIS A 18 -2.69 -29.34 -15.01
CA HIS A 18 -2.16 -28.44 -13.99
C HIS A 18 -0.67 -28.62 -13.73
N GLU A 19 -0.08 -29.72 -14.21
CA GLU A 19 1.30 -30.08 -13.92
C GLU A 19 1.88 -30.92 -15.07
N PHE A 20 3.15 -30.71 -15.40
CA PHE A 20 3.88 -31.53 -16.35
C PHE A 20 5.35 -31.70 -15.97
N HIS A 21 5.98 -32.71 -16.56
CA HIS A 21 7.40 -32.99 -16.34
C HIS A 21 8.20 -32.90 -17.65
N PHE A 22 9.45 -32.45 -17.54
CA PHE A 22 10.36 -32.35 -18.68
C PHE A 22 11.81 -32.53 -18.27
N TRP A 23 12.64 -32.96 -19.21
CA TRP A 23 14.09 -33.07 -18.99
C TRP A 23 14.84 -32.08 -19.88
N THR A 24 16.03 -31.65 -19.43
CA THR A 24 16.90 -30.72 -20.16
C THR A 24 18.32 -31.27 -20.31
N ALA A 25 19.13 -30.60 -21.11
CA ALA A 25 20.58 -30.78 -21.07
C ALA A 25 21.17 -30.35 -19.71
N LEU A 26 22.37 -30.85 -19.38
CA LEU A 26 23.04 -30.59 -18.09
C LEU A 26 23.52 -29.14 -17.95
N ASP A 27 23.73 -28.42 -19.05
CA ASP A 27 24.12 -27.01 -19.09
C ASP A 27 22.92 -26.05 -19.17
N SER A 28 21.70 -26.58 -19.05
CA SER A 28 20.46 -25.80 -19.08
C SER A 28 20.40 -24.75 -17.95
N PRO A 29 19.96 -23.51 -18.23
CA PRO A 29 19.82 -22.45 -17.24
C PRO A 29 18.56 -22.58 -16.36
N VAL A 30 17.84 -23.71 -16.41
CA VAL A 30 16.58 -23.92 -15.69
C VAL A 30 16.82 -24.17 -14.21
N GLY A 31 16.11 -23.41 -13.37
CA GLY A 31 16.00 -23.63 -11.93
C GLY A 31 14.56 -23.47 -11.45
N ILE A 32 14.35 -23.69 -10.14
CA ILE A 32 13.05 -23.45 -9.48
C ILE A 32 12.62 -22.00 -9.74
N GLY A 33 11.33 -21.81 -10.01
CA GLY A 33 10.73 -20.52 -10.32
C GLY A 33 10.84 -20.11 -11.78
N THR A 34 11.61 -20.81 -12.64
CA THR A 34 11.74 -20.48 -14.07
C THR A 34 10.42 -20.72 -14.81
N ILE A 35 9.96 -19.75 -15.62
CA ILE A 35 8.81 -19.94 -16.51
C ILE A 35 9.29 -20.53 -17.84
N VAL A 36 8.60 -21.57 -18.29
CA VAL A 36 8.86 -22.25 -19.55
C VAL A 36 7.60 -22.30 -20.41
N ARG A 37 7.78 -22.30 -21.73
CA ARG A 37 6.73 -22.53 -22.72
C ARG A 37 6.85 -23.92 -23.31
N VAL A 38 5.75 -24.65 -23.34
CA VAL A 38 5.60 -25.90 -24.06
C VAL A 38 4.91 -25.64 -25.39
N GLU A 39 5.50 -26.14 -26.47
CA GLU A 39 4.83 -26.24 -27.76
C GLU A 39 4.34 -27.68 -27.96
N GLY A 40 3.02 -27.86 -28.02
CA GLY A 40 2.42 -29.17 -28.24
C GLY A 40 2.75 -29.71 -29.63
N ALA A 41 2.92 -31.02 -29.73
CA ALA A 41 3.26 -31.68 -30.99
C ALA A 41 2.09 -31.79 -31.99
N HIS A 42 0.84 -31.70 -31.51
CA HIS A 42 -0.35 -31.96 -32.30
C HIS A 42 -1.37 -30.82 -32.19
N PRO A 43 -1.98 -30.38 -33.30
CA PRO A 43 -3.02 -29.35 -33.25
C PRO A 43 -4.26 -29.84 -32.49
N VAL A 44 -4.81 -28.96 -31.66
CA VAL A 44 -6.11 -29.11 -30.99
C VAL A 44 -6.99 -27.98 -31.50
N ASN A 45 -8.17 -28.30 -32.05
CA ASN A 45 -9.06 -27.32 -32.68
C ASN A 45 -8.39 -26.45 -33.76
N GLY A 46 -7.45 -27.03 -34.52
CA GLY A 46 -6.75 -26.33 -35.60
C GLY A 46 -5.62 -25.39 -35.17
N ALA A 47 -5.33 -25.29 -33.86
CA ALA A 47 -4.19 -24.53 -33.33
C ALA A 47 -3.21 -25.45 -32.59
N LEU A 48 -1.92 -25.15 -32.67
CA LEU A 48 -0.94 -25.86 -31.84
C LEU A 48 -1.09 -25.38 -30.39
N PRO A 49 -1.45 -26.28 -29.45
CA PRO A 49 -1.64 -25.90 -28.07
C PRO A 49 -0.31 -25.48 -27.45
N ARG A 50 -0.35 -24.42 -26.64
CA ARG A 50 0.76 -23.93 -25.85
C ARG A 50 0.38 -24.00 -24.38
N ALA A 51 1.30 -24.48 -23.57
CA ALA A 51 1.17 -24.43 -22.12
C ALA A 51 2.34 -23.62 -21.55
N TYR A 52 2.07 -22.77 -20.57
CA TYR A 52 3.07 -22.00 -19.86
C TYR A 52 3.11 -22.50 -18.43
N GLY A 53 4.29 -22.84 -17.92
CA GLY A 53 4.44 -23.40 -16.59
C GLY A 53 5.61 -22.82 -15.82
N VAL A 54 5.49 -22.77 -14.50
CA VAL A 54 6.56 -22.40 -13.59
C VAL A 54 7.18 -23.65 -12.98
N VAL A 55 8.50 -23.75 -13.02
CA VAL A 55 9.23 -24.89 -12.45
C VAL A 55 9.11 -24.87 -10.93
N THR A 56 8.57 -25.95 -10.35
CA THR A 56 8.35 -26.10 -8.91
C THR A 56 9.33 -27.06 -8.27
N GLU A 57 9.81 -28.06 -9.01
CA GLU A 57 10.75 -29.07 -8.50
C GLU A 57 11.82 -29.40 -9.55
N GLY A 58 12.98 -29.85 -9.08
CA GLY A 58 14.07 -30.34 -9.91
C GLY A 58 14.71 -31.57 -9.29
N PHE A 59 15.01 -32.56 -10.14
CA PHE A 59 15.62 -33.82 -9.77
C PHE A 59 16.83 -34.09 -10.67
N SER A 60 17.87 -34.70 -10.11
CA SER A 60 18.96 -35.30 -10.88
C SER A 60 18.95 -36.81 -10.62
N TYR A 61 18.94 -37.59 -11.70
CA TYR A 61 18.96 -39.04 -11.64
C TYR A 61 20.08 -39.59 -12.52
N THR A 62 20.67 -40.70 -12.08
CA THR A 62 21.57 -41.53 -12.90
C THR A 62 20.90 -42.86 -13.22
N ASP A 63 21.59 -43.71 -13.95
CA ASP A 63 21.17 -45.08 -14.26
C ASP A 63 21.27 -46.05 -13.07
N LEU A 64 21.53 -45.56 -11.85
CA LEU A 64 21.74 -46.37 -10.67
C LEU A 64 20.46 -46.65 -9.89
N GLU A 65 20.24 -47.93 -9.57
CA GLU A 65 19.16 -48.36 -8.68
C GLU A 65 19.44 -48.05 -7.21
N THR A 66 20.71 -48.06 -6.79
CA THR A 66 21.11 -47.82 -5.40
C THR A 66 22.39 -46.98 -5.30
N PRO A 67 22.55 -46.16 -4.24
CA PRO A 67 23.78 -45.40 -4.02
C PRO A 67 25.04 -46.27 -3.85
N LEU A 68 24.89 -47.52 -3.41
CA LEU A 68 26.01 -48.46 -3.23
C LEU A 68 26.79 -48.69 -4.53
N HIS A 69 26.09 -48.71 -5.68
CA HIS A 69 26.74 -48.89 -6.98
C HIS A 69 27.65 -47.72 -7.35
N ASP A 70 27.36 -46.51 -6.86
CA ASP A 70 28.20 -45.33 -7.10
C ASP A 70 29.46 -45.36 -6.24
N VAL A 71 29.30 -45.70 -4.96
CA VAL A 71 30.39 -45.87 -3.99
C VAL A 71 31.35 -46.96 -4.45
N LEU A 72 30.83 -48.12 -4.88
CA LEU A 72 31.64 -49.19 -5.45
C LEU A 72 32.33 -48.77 -6.75
N GLY A 73 31.70 -47.93 -7.58
CA GLY A 73 32.30 -47.39 -8.80
C GLY A 73 33.47 -46.44 -8.56
N HIS A 74 33.61 -45.93 -7.32
CA HIS A 74 34.71 -45.09 -6.87
C HIS A 74 35.58 -45.78 -5.80
N ASP A 75 35.47 -47.10 -5.66
CA ASP A 75 36.19 -47.91 -4.66
C ASP A 75 36.07 -47.39 -3.21
N GLY A 76 34.96 -46.75 -2.87
CA GLY A 76 34.74 -46.14 -1.55
C GLY A 76 35.48 -44.83 -1.31
N ALA A 77 36.20 -44.30 -2.29
CA ALA A 77 36.95 -43.06 -2.22
C ALA A 77 36.26 -41.96 -3.04
N PRO A 78 35.74 -40.87 -2.43
CA PRO A 78 35.01 -39.83 -3.15
C PRO A 78 35.86 -39.05 -4.18
N ASP A 79 37.19 -39.10 -4.05
CA ASP A 79 38.17 -38.57 -5.01
C ASP A 79 38.76 -39.64 -5.94
N GLY A 80 38.38 -40.91 -5.73
CA GLY A 80 38.90 -42.09 -6.40
C GLY A 80 38.11 -42.50 -7.63
N ALA A 81 38.03 -41.65 -8.65
CA ALA A 81 37.74 -42.12 -10.02
C ALA A 81 38.12 -41.09 -11.08
N VAL A 82 39.41 -41.05 -11.46
CA VAL A 82 39.85 -40.20 -12.58
C VAL A 82 39.52 -40.84 -13.94
N LEU A 83 39.18 -42.14 -14.01
CA LEU A 83 38.95 -42.85 -15.27
C LEU A 83 37.83 -43.90 -15.15
N SER A 84 36.59 -43.45 -14.96
CA SER A 84 35.44 -44.34 -15.20
C SER A 84 35.39 -44.67 -16.71
N PRO A 85 35.40 -45.95 -17.12
CA PRO A 85 35.43 -46.34 -18.55
C PRO A 85 34.20 -45.86 -19.32
N THR A 86 33.08 -45.64 -18.63
CA THR A 86 31.83 -45.16 -19.17
C THR A 86 31.41 -43.89 -18.44
N ARG A 87 31.18 -42.81 -19.19
CA ARG A 87 30.48 -41.64 -18.66
C ARG A 87 29.04 -42.05 -18.38
N ARG A 88 28.66 -42.10 -17.10
CA ARG A 88 27.28 -42.37 -16.69
C ARG A 88 26.36 -41.27 -17.21
N THR A 89 25.14 -41.65 -17.56
CA THR A 89 24.14 -40.68 -18.02
C THR A 89 23.48 -40.05 -16.81
N GLU A 90 23.65 -38.75 -16.65
CA GLU A 90 22.88 -37.93 -15.70
C GLU A 90 21.69 -37.30 -16.44
N VAL A 91 20.51 -37.38 -15.85
CA VAL A 91 19.28 -36.77 -16.35
C VAL A 91 18.79 -35.73 -15.35
N ARG A 92 18.61 -34.49 -15.82
CA ARG A 92 17.91 -33.43 -15.07
C ARG A 92 16.45 -33.42 -15.44
N LEU A 93 15.59 -33.77 -14.49
CA LEU A 93 14.14 -33.84 -14.63
C LEU A 93 13.50 -32.74 -13.78
N TYR A 94 12.56 -32.00 -14.35
CA TYR A 94 11.87 -30.92 -13.67
C TYR A 94 10.36 -31.15 -13.68
N THR A 95 9.70 -30.67 -12.62
CA THR A 95 8.24 -30.55 -12.55
C THR A 95 7.87 -29.08 -12.69
N ALA A 96 6.87 -28.79 -13.51
CA ALA A 96 6.32 -27.45 -13.67
C ALA A 96 4.81 -27.44 -13.45
N ALA A 97 4.36 -26.48 -12.64
CA ALA A 97 2.95 -26.18 -12.46
C ALA A 97 2.48 -25.27 -13.61
N VAL A 98 1.36 -25.63 -14.24
CA VAL A 98 0.81 -24.88 -15.38
C VAL A 98 0.16 -23.59 -14.89
N LEU A 99 0.63 -22.46 -15.44
CA LEU A 99 0.08 -21.12 -15.21
C LEU A 99 -1.08 -20.82 -16.17
N ARG A 100 -0.95 -21.24 -17.44
CA ARG A 100 -1.95 -20.98 -18.47
C ARG A 100 -1.86 -21.95 -19.65
N HIS A 101 -3.02 -22.31 -20.21
CA HIS A 101 -3.16 -22.97 -21.50
C HIS A 101 -3.64 -22.00 -22.58
N VAL A 102 -3.15 -22.19 -23.80
CA VAL A 102 -3.61 -21.48 -24.99
C VAL A 102 -3.78 -22.52 -26.11
N PRO A 103 -5.00 -22.81 -26.59
CA PRO A 103 -6.29 -22.24 -26.14
C PRO A 103 -6.69 -22.66 -24.71
N GLU A 104 -7.57 -21.89 -24.06
CA GLU A 104 -8.03 -22.21 -22.69
C GLU A 104 -8.95 -23.42 -22.64
N GLU A 105 -9.74 -23.65 -23.70
CA GLU A 105 -10.68 -24.76 -23.79
C GLU A 105 -10.48 -25.54 -25.11
N PRO A 106 -10.60 -26.89 -25.08
CA PRO A 106 -10.79 -27.70 -23.88
C PRO A 106 -9.54 -27.75 -23.00
N LEU A 107 -9.70 -27.71 -21.69
CA LEU A 107 -8.58 -27.90 -20.76
C LEU A 107 -8.08 -29.35 -20.82
N GLN A 108 -6.92 -29.57 -21.43
CA GLN A 108 -6.33 -30.89 -21.68
C GLN A 108 -5.00 -31.10 -20.95
N PRO A 109 -4.61 -32.36 -20.68
CA PRO A 109 -3.28 -32.66 -20.18
C PRO A 109 -2.19 -32.13 -21.12
N VAL A 110 -1.08 -31.66 -20.54
CA VAL A 110 0.06 -31.21 -21.34
C VAL A 110 0.64 -32.39 -22.11
N GLY A 111 0.46 -32.36 -23.43
CA GLY A 111 0.93 -33.40 -24.34
C GLY A 111 2.45 -33.42 -24.51
N THR A 112 2.93 -34.41 -25.24
CA THR A 112 4.35 -34.45 -25.64
C THR A 112 4.69 -33.24 -26.51
N GLY A 113 5.90 -32.71 -26.33
CA GLY A 113 6.29 -31.46 -26.96
C GLY A 113 7.70 -31.02 -26.59
N THR A 114 8.12 -29.92 -27.22
CA THR A 114 9.37 -29.23 -26.89
C THR A 114 9.13 -28.16 -25.86
N VAL A 115 10.08 -28.03 -24.95
CA VAL A 115 10.08 -26.99 -23.92
C VAL A 115 11.07 -25.90 -24.32
N HIS A 116 10.68 -24.66 -24.14
CA HIS A 116 11.45 -23.46 -24.44
C HIS A 116 11.50 -22.57 -23.21
N LEU A 117 12.61 -21.83 -23.06
CA LEU A 117 12.67 -20.77 -22.04
C LEU A 117 11.69 -19.66 -22.44
N ALA A 118 10.93 -19.14 -21.48
CA ALA A 118 9.97 -18.07 -21.75
C ALA A 118 10.69 -16.76 -22.11
N SER A 119 10.22 -16.09 -23.17
CA SER A 119 10.51 -14.68 -23.44
C SER A 119 9.60 -13.74 -22.66
N ASP A 120 9.84 -12.44 -22.74
CA ASP A 120 8.98 -11.42 -22.14
C ASP A 120 7.51 -11.52 -22.60
N GLU A 121 7.26 -11.82 -23.88
CA GLU A 121 5.91 -12.04 -24.41
C GLU A 121 5.29 -13.31 -23.81
N ASP A 122 6.08 -14.39 -23.66
CA ASP A 122 5.62 -15.63 -23.06
C ASP A 122 5.32 -15.44 -21.56
N VAL A 123 6.12 -14.64 -20.84
CA VAL A 123 5.88 -14.29 -19.43
C VAL A 123 4.61 -13.45 -19.31
N ALA A 124 4.40 -12.48 -20.20
CA ALA A 124 3.16 -11.70 -20.27
C ALA A 124 1.93 -12.60 -20.47
N VAL A 125 1.99 -13.56 -21.39
CA VAL A 125 0.88 -14.51 -21.59
C VAL A 125 0.72 -15.44 -20.38
N ALA A 126 1.81 -15.98 -19.83
CA ALA A 126 1.79 -16.89 -18.69
C ALA A 126 1.13 -16.27 -17.45
N LEU A 127 1.43 -15.00 -17.18
CA LEU A 127 0.92 -14.23 -16.05
C LEU A 127 -0.34 -13.42 -16.40
N ARG A 128 -0.96 -13.68 -17.57
CA ARG A 128 -2.20 -13.04 -18.04
C ARG A 128 -2.11 -11.51 -18.21
N MET A 129 -0.89 -10.99 -18.38
CA MET A 129 -0.62 -9.57 -18.60
C MET A 129 -0.94 -9.13 -20.04
N ASP A 130 -0.93 -10.06 -21.00
CA ASP A 130 -1.36 -9.87 -22.39
C ASP A 130 -2.79 -9.31 -22.53
N GLY A 131 -3.64 -9.51 -21.51
CA GLY A 131 -4.99 -8.95 -21.47
C GLY A 131 -5.02 -7.42 -21.47
N TYR A 132 -4.05 -6.79 -20.81
CA TYR A 132 -4.00 -5.35 -20.57
C TYR A 132 -2.70 -4.67 -21.05
N LEU A 133 -1.77 -5.42 -21.65
CA LEU A 133 -0.56 -4.89 -22.29
C LEU A 133 -0.70 -4.66 -23.80
N ARG A 134 -1.93 -4.64 -24.32
CA ARG A 134 -2.18 -4.48 -25.76
C ARG A 134 -1.66 -3.12 -26.26
N ALA A 135 -0.98 -3.14 -27.41
CA ALA A 135 -0.43 -1.94 -28.01
C ALA A 135 -1.52 -0.88 -28.27
N GLY A 136 -1.27 0.36 -27.85
CA GLY A 136 -2.21 1.48 -27.99
C GLY A 136 -3.27 1.61 -26.88
N GLU A 137 -3.52 0.54 -26.13
CA GLU A 137 -4.54 0.51 -25.06
C GLU A 137 -3.99 -0.01 -23.73
N SER A 138 -2.65 -0.08 -23.59
CA SER A 138 -2.03 -0.61 -22.37
C SER A 138 -2.49 0.16 -21.13
N THR A 139 -2.78 -0.57 -20.06
CA THR A 139 -2.99 -0.08 -18.69
C THR A 139 -1.98 -0.67 -17.73
N GLY A 140 -0.97 -1.37 -18.25
CA GLY A 140 0.06 -2.01 -17.43
C GLY A 140 0.98 -0.99 -16.76
N ILE A 141 1.06 -1.08 -15.43
CA ILE A 141 2.00 -0.36 -14.58
C ILE A 141 3.09 -1.36 -14.18
N PRO A 142 4.36 -1.18 -14.58
CA PRO A 142 5.42 -2.11 -14.20
C PRO A 142 5.58 -2.11 -12.68
N VAL A 143 5.71 -3.29 -12.08
CA VAL A 143 5.84 -3.48 -10.62
C VAL A 143 7.15 -4.13 -10.18
N GLY A 144 8.00 -4.50 -11.13
CA GLY A 144 9.32 -5.05 -10.87
C GLY A 144 9.82 -5.89 -12.03
N LEU A 145 11.02 -6.47 -11.87
CA LEU A 145 11.56 -7.46 -12.79
C LEU A 145 11.47 -8.85 -12.17
N TYR A 146 10.80 -9.75 -12.85
CA TYR A 146 10.88 -11.17 -12.56
C TYR A 146 12.21 -11.71 -13.08
N ARG A 147 13.00 -12.30 -12.16
CA ARG A 147 14.30 -12.90 -12.45
C ARG A 147 14.33 -14.35 -11.97
N ALA A 148 14.40 -15.28 -12.91
CA ALA A 148 14.60 -16.70 -12.60
C ALA A 148 15.35 -17.41 -13.74
N GLY A 149 16.39 -18.15 -13.37
CA GLY A 149 17.31 -18.75 -14.34
C GLY A 149 17.95 -17.66 -15.22
N ALA A 150 17.81 -17.80 -16.53
CA ALA A 150 18.27 -16.80 -17.51
C ALA A 150 17.17 -15.78 -17.92
N THR A 151 15.98 -15.83 -17.32
CA THR A 151 14.85 -14.95 -17.67
C THR A 151 14.89 -13.69 -16.82
N SER A 152 14.74 -12.52 -17.45
CA SER A 152 14.58 -11.22 -16.78
C SER A 152 13.50 -10.41 -17.49
N SER A 153 12.25 -10.51 -17.04
CA SER A 153 11.10 -9.88 -17.69
C SER A 153 10.44 -8.87 -16.75
N PRO A 154 10.03 -7.68 -17.24
CA PRO A 154 9.15 -6.80 -16.49
C PRO A 154 7.82 -7.47 -16.16
N ILE A 155 7.36 -7.27 -14.93
CA ILE A 155 6.03 -7.67 -14.47
C ILE A 155 5.18 -6.42 -14.34
N TYR A 156 3.93 -6.51 -14.76
CA TYR A 156 2.98 -5.40 -14.75
C TYR A 156 1.78 -5.74 -13.87
N LEU A 157 1.13 -4.71 -13.34
CA LEU A 157 -0.22 -4.78 -12.81
C LEU A 157 -1.13 -3.90 -13.67
N ASP A 158 -2.40 -4.27 -13.77
CA ASP A 158 -3.40 -3.45 -14.44
C ASP A 158 -3.74 -2.22 -13.57
N ALA A 159 -3.66 -1.02 -14.16
CA ALA A 159 -4.07 0.22 -13.52
C ALA A 159 -5.50 0.17 -12.96
N ASP A 160 -6.42 -0.53 -13.65
CA ASP A 160 -7.82 -0.66 -13.20
C ASP A 160 -7.99 -1.51 -11.95
N PHE A 161 -7.05 -2.44 -11.70
CA PHE A 161 -7.03 -3.24 -10.48
C PHE A 161 -6.22 -2.58 -9.36
N LEU A 162 -5.16 -1.85 -9.71
CA LEU A 162 -4.29 -1.20 -8.73
C LEU A 162 -4.92 0.10 -8.17
N LEU A 163 -5.49 0.92 -9.05
CA LEU A 163 -6.03 2.25 -8.72
C LEU A 163 -7.56 2.34 -8.86
N GLY A 164 -8.19 1.30 -9.40
CA GLY A 164 -9.64 1.25 -9.63
C GLY A 164 -10.04 1.60 -11.06
N PRO A 165 -11.29 1.30 -11.46
CA PRO A 165 -12.40 0.96 -10.57
C PRO A 165 -12.65 -0.54 -10.32
N GLU A 166 -11.97 -1.45 -11.03
CA GLU A 166 -12.27 -2.90 -11.01
C GLU A 166 -11.95 -3.54 -9.64
N ALA A 167 -10.81 -3.17 -9.08
CA ALA A 167 -10.47 -3.43 -7.70
C ALA A 167 -9.92 -2.15 -7.08
N ALA A 168 -9.20 -2.23 -5.98
CA ALA A 168 -8.24 -1.21 -5.56
C ALA A 168 -7.49 -1.74 -4.35
N HIS A 169 -6.54 -0.89 -3.98
CA HIS A 169 -5.74 -0.88 -2.78
C HIS A 169 -4.62 -1.90 -2.81
N LEU A 170 -3.48 -1.42 -2.33
CA LEU A 170 -2.25 -2.16 -2.18
C LEU A 170 -2.01 -2.35 -0.70
N ASN A 171 -1.79 -3.60 -0.31
CA ASN A 171 -1.33 -3.94 1.02
C ASN A 171 0.07 -4.55 0.98
N ILE A 172 0.98 -4.05 1.81
CA ILE A 172 2.37 -4.48 1.87
C ILE A 172 2.68 -5.05 3.27
N SER A 173 3.13 -6.31 3.31
CA SER A 173 3.62 -6.97 4.53
C SER A 173 5.09 -7.33 4.40
N GLY A 174 5.84 -7.30 5.51
CA GLY A 174 7.24 -7.71 5.54
C GLY A 174 7.91 -7.38 6.87
N VAL A 175 8.81 -8.25 7.34
CA VAL A 175 9.60 -8.02 8.56
C VAL A 175 10.36 -6.70 8.49
N SER A 176 10.63 -6.09 9.65
CA SER A 176 11.37 -4.83 9.74
C SER A 176 12.86 -5.01 9.41
N GLY A 177 13.56 -3.91 9.10
CA GLY A 177 15.03 -3.89 8.99
C GLY A 177 15.63 -3.90 7.59
N LEU A 178 14.81 -3.97 6.52
CA LEU A 178 15.30 -3.92 5.13
C LEU A 178 14.83 -2.66 4.35
N ALA A 179 14.14 -1.71 5.01
CA ALA A 179 13.56 -0.50 4.39
C ALA A 179 12.72 -0.77 3.13
N THR A 180 12.22 -2.01 2.96
CA THR A 180 11.60 -2.49 1.72
C THR A 180 10.17 -1.99 1.49
N LYS A 181 9.46 -1.57 2.55
CA LYS A 181 8.04 -1.20 2.44
C LYS A 181 7.87 0.20 1.87
N THR A 182 8.47 1.20 2.52
CA THR A 182 8.44 2.59 2.06
C THR A 182 9.10 2.72 0.69
N SER A 183 10.27 2.11 0.48
CA SER A 183 10.92 2.11 -0.84
C SER A 183 10.09 1.42 -1.93
N ALA A 184 9.37 0.33 -1.63
CA ALA A 184 8.45 -0.27 -2.60
C ALA A 184 7.30 0.67 -2.96
N VAL A 185 6.76 1.42 -2.00
CA VAL A 185 5.71 2.42 -2.26
C VAL A 185 6.24 3.58 -3.09
N GLU A 186 7.39 4.14 -2.72
CA GLU A 186 8.05 5.21 -3.50
C GLU A 186 8.29 4.75 -4.93
N TRP A 187 8.82 3.55 -5.11
CA TRP A 187 9.08 3.01 -6.44
C TRP A 187 7.78 2.76 -7.23
N LEU A 188 6.72 2.23 -6.58
CA LEU A 188 5.42 2.04 -7.22
C LEU A 188 4.76 3.37 -7.60
N LEU A 189 4.87 4.40 -6.76
CA LEU A 189 4.39 5.75 -7.09
C LEU A 189 5.13 6.33 -8.30
N ALA A 190 6.45 6.17 -8.37
CA ALA A 190 7.24 6.59 -9.53
C ALA A 190 6.80 5.85 -10.81
N SER A 191 6.56 4.54 -10.70
CA SER A 191 6.04 3.73 -11.81
C SER A 191 4.63 4.16 -12.24
N ILE A 192 3.72 4.39 -11.28
CA ILE A 192 2.38 4.93 -11.54
C ILE A 192 2.49 6.27 -12.28
N PHE A 193 3.31 7.20 -11.82
CA PHE A 193 3.44 8.51 -12.47
C PHE A 193 4.03 8.41 -13.88
N ALA A 194 4.92 7.46 -14.14
CA ALA A 194 5.48 7.21 -15.46
C ALA A 194 4.48 6.55 -16.42
N HIS A 195 3.64 5.62 -15.93
CA HIS A 195 2.86 4.72 -16.80
C HIS A 195 1.34 4.85 -16.69
N PHE A 196 0.80 5.61 -15.74
CA PHE A 196 -0.64 5.78 -15.60
C PHE A 196 -1.24 6.41 -16.86
N PRO A 197 -2.21 5.74 -17.52
CA PRO A 197 -2.72 6.22 -18.80
C PRO A 197 -3.46 7.55 -18.69
N GLU A 198 -3.09 8.55 -19.50
CA GLU A 198 -3.74 9.88 -19.48
C GLU A 198 -5.26 9.82 -19.71
N ARG A 199 -5.74 8.86 -20.51
CA ARG A 199 -7.17 8.63 -20.75
C ARG A 199 -7.95 8.24 -19.49
N LYS A 200 -7.28 7.78 -18.43
CA LYS A 200 -7.88 7.43 -17.14
C LYS A 200 -7.90 8.59 -16.15
N GLY A 201 -7.37 9.75 -16.55
CA GLY A 201 -7.33 10.96 -15.75
C GLY A 201 -5.95 11.20 -15.14
N LYS A 202 -5.94 12.08 -14.15
CA LYS A 202 -4.78 12.51 -13.39
C LYS A 202 -4.70 11.75 -12.07
N VAL A 203 -3.48 11.60 -11.57
CA VAL A 203 -3.20 10.89 -10.33
C VAL A 203 -2.26 11.69 -9.44
N ALA A 204 -2.54 11.75 -8.15
CA ALA A 204 -1.65 12.32 -7.14
C ALA A 204 -1.48 11.36 -5.96
N ALA A 205 -0.54 11.67 -5.07
CA ALA A 205 -0.33 10.90 -3.85
C ALA A 205 -0.36 11.79 -2.60
N VAL A 206 -0.95 11.30 -1.51
CA VAL A 206 -0.87 11.87 -0.17
C VAL A 206 -0.22 10.84 0.74
N CYS A 207 0.96 11.17 1.27
CA CYS A 207 1.75 10.24 2.09
C CYS A 207 1.83 10.75 3.53
N PHE A 208 1.37 9.95 4.49
CA PHE A 208 1.52 10.29 5.91
C PHE A 208 2.89 9.77 6.41
N ASN A 209 3.79 10.70 6.74
CA ASN A 209 5.05 10.34 7.37
C ASN A 209 4.87 10.22 8.88
N VAL A 210 4.79 8.99 9.36
CA VAL A 210 4.53 8.66 10.77
C VAL A 210 5.79 8.39 11.56
N LYS A 211 6.92 8.14 10.87
CA LYS A 211 8.19 7.80 11.51
C LYS A 211 9.36 7.98 10.56
N GLY A 212 10.45 8.51 11.12
CA GLY A 212 11.71 8.61 10.41
C GLY A 212 11.67 9.62 9.26
N PRO A 213 12.79 9.75 8.54
CA PRO A 213 12.99 10.78 7.52
C PRO A 213 12.66 10.33 6.08
N ASP A 214 12.30 9.06 5.86
CA ASP A 214 12.32 8.45 4.51
C ASP A 214 11.45 9.24 3.51
N LEU A 215 10.24 9.61 3.92
CA LEU A 215 9.33 10.38 3.08
C LEU A 215 9.66 11.88 3.03
N CYS A 216 10.61 12.39 3.81
CA CYS A 216 10.93 13.83 3.89
C CYS A 216 11.87 14.32 2.78
N PHE A 217 12.37 13.44 1.90
CA PHE A 217 13.40 13.77 0.91
C PHE A 217 13.12 13.18 -0.48
N LEU A 218 11.85 12.91 -0.81
CA LEU A 218 11.40 12.38 -2.11
C LEU A 218 11.81 13.22 -3.33
N ASP A 219 12.06 14.52 -3.14
CA ASP A 219 12.52 15.46 -4.17
C ASP A 219 14.06 15.54 -4.27
N GLN A 220 14.80 14.72 -3.50
CA GLN A 220 16.26 14.68 -3.51
C GLN A 220 16.79 13.47 -4.28
N PRO A 221 17.95 13.60 -4.96
CA PRO A 221 18.61 12.47 -5.61
C PRO A 221 19.00 11.40 -4.60
N ALA A 222 18.81 10.14 -4.98
CA ALA A 222 19.31 9.01 -4.22
C ALA A 222 20.84 9.13 -4.04
N ALA A 223 21.30 8.99 -2.81
CA ALA A 223 22.73 9.12 -2.48
C ALA A 223 23.60 8.04 -3.14
N LYS A 224 23.02 6.88 -3.43
CA LYS A 224 23.67 5.73 -4.07
C LYS A 224 22.72 5.17 -5.12
N LEU A 225 22.99 5.47 -6.38
CA LEU A 225 22.28 4.92 -7.54
C LEU A 225 23.32 4.52 -8.58
N ASP A 226 23.55 3.23 -8.73
CA ASP A 226 24.56 2.70 -9.64
C ASP A 226 24.00 2.37 -11.04
N ASP A 227 24.88 1.95 -11.95
CA ASP A 227 24.47 1.63 -13.33
C ASP A 227 23.56 0.39 -13.41
N ALA A 228 23.69 -0.54 -12.47
CA ALA A 228 22.83 -1.71 -12.40
C ALA A 228 21.40 -1.31 -11.97
N ASP A 229 21.28 -0.39 -11.01
CA ASP A 229 20.00 0.21 -10.63
C ASP A 229 19.39 0.97 -11.81
N ARG A 230 20.17 1.82 -12.51
CA ARG A 230 19.68 2.55 -13.69
C ARG A 230 19.19 1.62 -14.79
N ALA A 231 19.85 0.47 -14.97
CA ALA A 231 19.40 -0.55 -15.90
C ALA A 231 18.05 -1.17 -15.48
N LEU A 232 17.78 -1.34 -14.18
CA LEU A 232 16.46 -1.76 -13.68
C LEU A 232 15.38 -0.75 -14.06
N TYR A 233 15.60 0.53 -13.73
CA TYR A 233 14.67 1.62 -14.07
C TYR A 233 14.42 1.68 -15.59
N GLY A 234 15.48 1.62 -16.39
CA GLY A 234 15.41 1.62 -17.86
C GLY A 234 14.64 0.44 -18.42
N ALA A 235 14.81 -0.78 -17.88
CA ALA A 235 14.08 -1.97 -18.29
C ALA A 235 12.57 -1.86 -18.05
N MET A 236 12.16 -1.04 -17.09
CA MET A 236 10.75 -0.81 -16.74
C MET A 236 10.21 0.49 -17.33
N GLY A 237 11.04 1.32 -17.97
CA GLY A 237 10.61 2.60 -18.52
C GLY A 237 10.33 3.68 -17.47
N VAL A 238 10.80 3.50 -16.24
CA VAL A 238 10.62 4.45 -15.13
C VAL A 238 11.83 5.38 -15.04
N PRO A 239 11.67 6.71 -14.98
CA PRO A 239 12.80 7.62 -14.78
C PRO A 239 13.49 7.38 -13.44
N ALA A 240 14.83 7.24 -13.45
CA ALA A 240 15.64 7.12 -12.24
C ALA A 240 15.98 8.51 -11.66
N GLU A 241 14.95 9.32 -11.46
CA GLU A 241 15.02 10.72 -11.00
C GLU A 241 14.14 10.91 -9.75
N PRO A 242 14.43 11.91 -8.90
CA PRO A 242 13.55 12.26 -7.78
C PRO A 242 12.16 12.68 -8.26
N PHE A 243 11.20 12.65 -7.34
CA PHE A 243 9.89 13.21 -7.61
C PHE A 243 10.00 14.71 -7.87
N ARG A 244 9.47 15.15 -9.02
CA ARG A 244 9.60 16.55 -9.47
C ARG A 244 8.68 17.49 -8.71
N ASP A 245 7.48 17.02 -8.39
CA ASP A 245 6.43 17.80 -7.75
C ASP A 245 6.12 17.24 -6.36
N VAL A 246 6.83 17.75 -5.34
CA VAL A 246 6.61 17.36 -3.93
C VAL A 246 6.35 18.58 -3.08
N GLU A 247 5.30 18.50 -2.25
CA GLU A 247 4.99 19.50 -1.23
C GLU A 247 4.89 18.83 0.15
N TYR A 248 5.56 19.42 1.14
CA TYR A 248 5.60 18.93 2.50
C TYR A 248 4.72 19.80 3.40
N PHE A 249 3.94 19.16 4.28
CA PHE A 249 3.08 19.83 5.24
C PHE A 249 3.41 19.33 6.64
N ALA A 250 3.72 20.24 7.54
CA ALA A 250 4.04 19.89 8.92
C ALA A 250 3.45 20.93 9.88
N PRO A 251 2.88 20.52 11.03
CA PRO A 251 2.48 21.48 12.06
C PRO A 251 3.68 22.24 12.64
N TYR A 252 3.42 23.31 13.38
CA TYR A 252 4.46 23.96 14.15
C TYR A 252 4.91 23.08 15.33
N THR A 253 6.10 23.35 15.85
CA THR A 253 6.50 22.87 17.17
C THR A 253 5.59 23.48 18.23
N ALA A 254 5.54 22.89 19.44
CA ALA A 254 4.72 23.41 20.53
C ALA A 254 5.06 24.86 20.94
N ARG A 255 6.23 25.39 20.53
CA ARG A 255 6.63 26.78 20.74
C ARG A 255 6.15 27.74 19.64
N GLY A 256 5.69 27.23 18.50
CA GLY A 256 5.12 28.02 17.39
C GLY A 256 6.12 28.68 16.44
N TYR A 257 7.43 28.55 16.67
CA TYR A 257 8.45 29.29 15.88
C TYR A 257 8.97 28.55 14.65
N SER A 258 8.93 27.22 14.66
CA SER A 258 9.47 26.36 13.61
C SER A 258 8.50 25.23 13.29
N LEU A 259 8.57 24.71 12.07
CA LEU A 259 7.81 23.53 11.67
C LEU A 259 8.39 22.27 12.33
N ASN A 260 7.50 21.36 12.71
CA ASN A 260 7.81 20.12 13.40
C ASN A 260 8.10 19.00 12.39
N THR A 261 9.14 19.19 11.59
CA THR A 261 9.55 18.25 10.54
C THR A 261 11.02 17.88 10.65
N LEU A 262 11.38 16.69 10.17
CA LEU A 262 12.78 16.27 10.01
C LEU A 262 13.48 16.98 8.84
N ARG A 263 12.72 17.64 7.95
CA ARG A 263 13.24 18.47 6.85
C ARG A 263 13.50 19.91 7.31
N SER A 264 14.40 20.08 8.27
CA SER A 264 14.64 21.37 8.95
C SER A 264 15.76 22.23 8.36
N ASN A 265 16.42 21.77 7.29
CA ASN A 265 17.46 22.55 6.61
C ASN A 265 16.84 23.65 5.73
N ASP A 266 17.24 24.91 5.94
CA ASP A 266 16.73 26.07 5.20
C ASP A 266 16.83 25.93 3.68
N ALA A 267 17.86 25.26 3.16
CA ALA A 267 18.03 25.01 1.73
C ALA A 267 16.91 24.12 1.14
N LEU A 268 16.26 23.32 1.99
CA LEU A 268 15.21 22.38 1.62
C LEU A 268 13.81 22.87 2.03
N ALA A 269 13.69 24.04 2.67
CA ALA A 269 12.43 24.56 3.18
C ALA A 269 11.49 25.15 2.11
N HIS A 270 11.96 25.33 0.87
CA HIS A 270 11.23 26.03 -0.20
C HIS A 270 9.87 25.42 -0.58
N ASN A 271 9.69 24.12 -0.34
CA ASN A 271 8.46 23.37 -0.57
C ASN A 271 7.84 22.81 0.73
N VAL A 272 8.21 23.37 1.89
CA VAL A 272 7.61 23.01 3.18
C VAL A 272 6.61 24.08 3.58
N ARG A 273 5.36 23.66 3.83
CA ARG A 273 4.24 24.50 4.21
C ARG A 273 3.81 24.17 5.64
N PRO A 274 3.37 25.18 6.42
CA PRO A 274 2.73 24.90 7.69
C PRO A 274 1.44 24.10 7.48
N LEU A 275 1.14 23.19 8.42
CA LEU A 275 -0.18 22.61 8.60
C LEU A 275 -0.78 23.22 9.87
N SER A 276 -1.72 24.13 9.72
CA SER A 276 -2.28 24.90 10.83
C SER A 276 -3.79 25.08 10.67
N TRP A 277 -4.53 24.90 11.76
CA TRP A 277 -6.00 24.87 11.76
C TRP A 277 -6.59 25.75 12.85
N GLY A 278 -7.66 26.45 12.49
CA GLY A 278 -8.44 27.24 13.42
C GLY A 278 -9.45 26.39 14.20
N LEU A 279 -10.24 27.05 15.04
CA LEU A 279 -11.25 26.40 15.86
C LEU A 279 -12.26 25.61 15.01
N ARG A 280 -12.71 26.17 13.89
CA ARG A 280 -13.71 25.58 13.00
C ARG A 280 -13.26 24.22 12.48
N GLU A 281 -12.06 24.18 11.90
CA GLU A 281 -11.49 22.99 11.27
C GLU A 281 -11.29 21.87 12.29
N VAL A 282 -10.83 22.21 13.50
CA VAL A 282 -10.62 21.26 14.59
C VAL A 282 -11.95 20.75 15.13
N LEU A 283 -12.93 21.64 15.36
CA LEU A 283 -14.23 21.23 15.91
C LEU A 283 -14.98 20.29 14.97
N GLN A 284 -14.89 20.51 13.65
CA GLN A 284 -15.55 19.65 12.65
C GLN A 284 -15.23 18.17 12.87
N TYR A 285 -14.00 17.85 13.29
CA TYR A 285 -13.52 16.49 13.51
C TYR A 285 -13.23 16.19 14.99
N ALA A 286 -13.76 16.99 15.93
CA ALA A 286 -13.49 16.82 17.35
C ALA A 286 -13.88 15.43 17.87
N GLU A 287 -14.89 14.78 17.28
CA GLU A 287 -15.31 13.41 17.62
C GLU A 287 -14.18 12.38 17.55
N VAL A 288 -13.17 12.60 16.72
CA VAL A 288 -11.96 11.75 16.63
C VAL A 288 -11.17 11.78 17.92
N LEU A 289 -11.14 12.93 18.59
CA LEU A 289 -10.40 13.19 19.83
C LEU A 289 -11.20 12.93 21.10
N LEU A 290 -12.46 12.53 20.94
CA LEU A 290 -13.42 12.40 22.03
C LEU A 290 -13.84 10.93 22.12
N ASN A 291 -13.33 10.23 23.14
CA ASN A 291 -13.68 8.84 23.38
C ASN A 291 -15.20 8.66 23.54
N LYS A 292 -15.77 7.66 22.86
CA LYS A 292 -17.20 7.33 22.90
C LYS A 292 -17.69 6.96 24.31
N ASP A 293 -16.82 6.41 25.14
CA ASP A 293 -17.15 6.09 26.54
C ASP A 293 -17.26 7.36 27.42
N ASP A 294 -16.68 8.46 26.95
CA ASP A 294 -16.57 9.72 27.68
C ASP A 294 -17.58 10.77 27.21
N ILE A 295 -18.31 10.60 26.12
CA ILE A 295 -19.27 11.59 25.62
C ILE A 295 -20.65 10.95 25.49
N ASP A 296 -21.60 11.45 26.26
CA ASP A 296 -23.01 11.06 26.14
C ASP A 296 -23.71 11.91 25.08
N ALA A 297 -24.88 11.45 24.62
CA ALA A 297 -25.68 12.17 23.62
C ALA A 297 -25.99 13.64 23.99
N LYS A 298 -25.95 13.98 25.29
CA LYS A 298 -26.14 15.36 25.78
C LYS A 298 -24.91 16.24 25.53
N ALA A 299 -23.71 15.69 25.64
CA ALA A 299 -22.47 16.38 25.32
C ALA A 299 -22.30 16.52 23.80
N ASP A 300 -22.66 15.50 23.01
CA ASP A 300 -22.70 15.62 21.53
C ASP A 300 -23.62 16.75 21.09
N ALA A 301 -24.85 16.78 21.59
CA ALA A 301 -25.81 17.85 21.28
C ALA A 301 -25.30 19.25 21.66
N LEU A 302 -24.48 19.36 22.71
CA LEU A 302 -23.85 20.64 23.07
C LEU A 302 -22.73 21.03 22.10
N ILE A 303 -21.91 20.06 21.68
CA ILE A 303 -20.84 20.28 20.70
C ILE A 303 -21.44 20.71 19.36
N ASP A 304 -22.49 20.05 18.90
CA ASP A 304 -23.21 20.42 17.68
C ASP A 304 -23.84 21.81 17.78
N PHE A 305 -24.45 22.12 18.93
CA PHE A 305 -24.94 23.48 19.19
C PHE A 305 -23.84 24.53 19.08
N ILE A 306 -22.66 24.27 19.65
CA ILE A 306 -21.51 25.18 19.59
C ILE A 306 -21.07 25.37 18.14
N LYS A 307 -20.90 24.27 17.38
CA LYS A 307 -20.52 24.29 15.96
C LYS A 307 -21.48 25.12 15.11
N GLU A 308 -22.79 24.94 15.30
CA GLU A 308 -23.81 25.52 14.43
C GLU A 308 -24.21 26.95 14.80
N ARG A 309 -24.16 27.31 16.09
CA ARG A 309 -24.77 28.55 16.61
C ARG A 309 -23.79 29.52 17.28
N VAL A 310 -22.61 29.05 17.67
CA VAL A 310 -21.65 29.85 18.45
C VAL A 310 -20.39 30.14 17.64
N VAL A 311 -19.86 29.15 16.93
CA VAL A 311 -18.64 29.29 16.13
C VAL A 311 -18.90 30.19 14.92
N ASP A 312 -18.06 31.22 14.78
CA ASP A 312 -18.08 32.23 13.71
C ASP A 312 -19.41 32.98 13.51
N GLN A 313 -20.30 32.91 14.50
CA GLN A 313 -21.57 33.62 14.51
C GLN A 313 -21.64 34.55 15.73
N PRO A 314 -22.24 35.74 15.58
CA PRO A 314 -22.58 36.56 16.75
C PRO A 314 -23.63 35.82 17.58
N PHE A 315 -23.32 35.60 18.86
CA PHE A 315 -24.16 34.87 19.78
C PHE A 315 -24.44 35.70 21.03
N THR A 316 -25.73 35.85 21.33
CA THR A 316 -26.23 36.51 22.53
C THR A 316 -27.17 35.56 23.28
N ASP A 317 -27.09 35.54 24.60
CA ASP A 317 -28.02 34.80 25.46
C ASP A 317 -28.24 35.60 26.76
N PRO A 318 -29.44 35.60 27.37
CA PRO A 318 -29.70 36.36 28.60
C PRO A 318 -28.81 35.97 29.78
N VAL A 319 -28.15 34.80 29.73
CA VAL A 319 -27.20 34.33 30.75
C VAL A 319 -25.80 34.92 30.53
N LEU A 320 -25.48 35.37 29.31
CA LEU A 320 -24.18 35.96 28.97
C LEU A 320 -24.13 37.44 29.32
N SER A 321 -22.95 37.92 29.71
CA SER A 321 -22.68 39.32 30.05
C SER A 321 -22.51 40.22 28.82
N ALA A 322 -22.19 39.64 27.66
CA ALA A 322 -21.97 40.35 26.40
C ALA A 322 -22.32 39.45 25.20
N GLU A 323 -22.34 40.05 24.01
CA GLU A 323 -22.31 39.29 22.76
C GLU A 323 -20.94 38.63 22.58
N HIS A 324 -20.94 37.35 22.21
CA HIS A 324 -19.72 36.62 21.87
C HIS A 324 -19.71 36.32 20.38
N ARG A 325 -18.52 36.42 19.77
CA ARG A 325 -18.22 35.86 18.46
C ARG A 325 -17.01 34.97 18.63
N VAL A 326 -17.20 33.65 18.51
CA VAL A 326 -16.17 32.67 18.84
C VAL A 326 -15.52 32.17 17.56
N ALA A 327 -14.28 32.58 17.32
CA ALA A 327 -13.45 32.14 16.18
C ALA A 327 -12.18 31.39 16.61
N SER A 328 -11.76 31.51 17.88
CA SER A 328 -10.58 30.85 18.44
C SER A 328 -10.87 30.03 19.70
N PHE A 329 -9.94 29.14 20.08
CA PHE A 329 -10.04 28.39 21.34
C PHE A 329 -10.00 29.31 22.56
N THR A 330 -9.23 30.41 22.49
CA THR A 330 -9.21 31.44 23.53
C THR A 330 -10.58 32.09 23.73
N GLU A 331 -11.28 32.43 22.65
CA GLU A 331 -12.62 33.00 22.70
C GLU A 331 -13.67 31.97 23.14
N LEU A 332 -13.52 30.71 22.74
CA LEU A 332 -14.40 29.61 23.16
C LEU A 332 -14.31 29.40 24.68
N GLU A 333 -13.10 29.43 25.23
CA GLU A 333 -12.87 29.35 26.68
C GLU A 333 -13.45 30.58 27.40
N GLY A 334 -13.39 31.76 26.78
CA GLY A 334 -14.07 32.96 27.27
C GLY A 334 -15.59 32.79 27.32
N TRP A 335 -16.19 32.28 26.24
CA TRP A 335 -17.63 32.00 26.17
C TRP A 335 -18.08 31.00 27.23
N PHE A 336 -17.36 29.89 27.42
CA PHE A 336 -17.67 28.93 28.47
C PHE A 336 -17.59 29.54 29.88
N ARG A 337 -16.60 30.41 30.11
CA ARG A 337 -16.41 31.08 31.40
C ARG A 337 -17.57 32.01 31.71
N ASP A 338 -18.00 32.82 30.75
CA ASP A 338 -19.09 33.77 30.94
C ASP A 338 -20.45 33.06 31.05
N LEU A 339 -20.64 31.98 30.29
CA LEU A 339 -21.80 31.11 30.43
C LEU A 339 -21.91 30.52 31.85
N LEU A 340 -20.83 29.91 32.36
CA LEU A 340 -20.80 29.30 33.68
C LEU A 340 -21.01 30.33 34.81
N ARG A 341 -20.38 31.52 34.69
CA ARG A 341 -20.60 32.63 35.63
C ARG A 341 -22.04 33.11 35.64
N GLY A 342 -22.65 33.25 34.46
CA GLY A 342 -24.05 33.65 34.34
C GLY A 342 -25.01 32.63 34.94
N MET A 343 -24.74 31.34 34.75
CA MET A 343 -25.51 30.26 35.39
C MET A 343 -25.38 30.30 36.91
N GLU A 344 -24.16 30.46 37.43
CA GLU A 344 -23.88 30.56 38.87
C GLU A 344 -24.57 31.78 39.50
N ALA A 345 -24.53 32.94 38.85
CA ALA A 345 -25.20 34.16 39.32
C ALA A 345 -26.73 34.02 39.39
N LYS A 346 -27.33 33.21 38.51
CA LYS A 346 -28.77 32.92 38.50
C LYS A 346 -29.14 31.66 39.29
N ASN A 347 -28.18 31.02 39.95
CA ASN A 347 -28.33 29.73 40.65
C ASN A 347 -29.01 28.65 39.78
N ALA A 348 -28.64 28.60 38.50
CA ALA A 348 -29.24 27.69 37.51
C ALA A 348 -28.41 26.40 37.38
N GLU A 349 -29.04 25.24 37.57
CA GLU A 349 -28.40 23.93 37.43
C GLU A 349 -28.28 23.48 35.96
N SER A 350 -29.07 24.08 35.08
CA SER A 350 -29.08 23.80 33.65
C SER A 350 -29.16 25.09 32.84
N TRP A 351 -28.50 25.08 31.67
CA TRP A 351 -28.66 26.09 30.64
C TRP A 351 -29.29 25.43 29.44
N ARG A 352 -30.50 25.90 29.10
CA ARG A 352 -31.39 25.25 28.12
C ARG A 352 -31.62 23.80 28.52
N THR A 353 -31.17 22.84 27.70
CA THR A 353 -31.29 21.40 27.93
C THR A 353 -30.02 20.77 28.53
N HIS A 354 -28.94 21.55 28.72
CA HIS A 354 -27.64 21.03 29.16
C HIS A 354 -27.40 21.32 30.64
N HIS A 355 -27.11 20.27 31.40
CA HIS A 355 -26.74 20.41 32.82
C HIS A 355 -25.35 21.03 32.96
N VAL A 356 -25.12 21.81 34.03
CA VAL A 356 -23.83 22.48 34.28
C VAL A 356 -22.63 21.51 34.24
N ALA A 357 -22.83 20.27 34.72
CA ALA A 357 -21.81 19.22 34.69
C ALA A 357 -21.43 18.82 33.26
N THR A 358 -22.40 18.70 32.35
CA THR A 358 -22.17 18.41 30.93
C THR A 358 -21.41 19.56 30.27
N ILE A 359 -21.77 20.81 30.57
CA ILE A 359 -21.09 22.00 30.03
C ILE A 359 -19.63 22.04 30.51
N ARG A 360 -19.38 21.82 31.81
CA ARG A 360 -18.00 21.73 32.36
C ARG A 360 -17.21 20.59 31.74
N LYS A 361 -17.84 19.44 31.48
CA LYS A 361 -17.22 18.28 30.83
C LYS A 361 -16.81 18.61 29.40
N VAL A 362 -17.71 19.18 28.59
CA VAL A 362 -17.43 19.59 27.21
C VAL A 362 -16.34 20.66 27.15
N ARG A 363 -16.43 21.70 28.00
CA ARG A 363 -15.36 22.71 28.15
C ARG A 363 -14.01 22.05 28.38
N ASN A 364 -13.89 21.20 29.41
CA ASN A 364 -12.63 20.54 29.73
C ASN A 364 -12.09 19.71 28.55
N ARG A 365 -12.96 19.04 27.79
CA ARG A 365 -12.53 18.23 26.64
C ARG A 365 -12.07 19.10 25.47
N LEU A 366 -12.83 20.12 25.09
CA LEU A 366 -12.51 21.03 23.98
C LEU A 366 -11.27 21.88 24.28
N THR A 367 -11.16 22.46 25.48
CA THR A 367 -9.99 23.26 25.86
C THR A 367 -8.71 22.40 25.96
N ASN A 368 -8.84 21.11 26.27
CA ASN A 368 -7.69 20.20 26.24
C ASN A 368 -7.24 19.84 24.81
N ILE A 369 -8.09 19.97 23.78
CA ILE A 369 -7.70 19.68 22.40
C ILE A 369 -6.56 20.61 21.95
N SER A 370 -6.67 21.92 22.20
CA SER A 370 -5.60 22.87 21.86
C SER A 370 -4.27 22.56 22.55
N THR A 371 -4.32 21.91 23.73
CA THR A 371 -3.12 21.48 24.46
C THR A 371 -2.50 20.21 23.86
N ARG A 372 -3.31 19.25 23.43
CA ARG A 372 -2.86 17.97 22.83
C ARG A 372 -2.41 18.14 21.38
N CYS A 373 -3.03 19.07 20.65
CA CYS A 373 -2.74 19.41 19.26
C CYS A 373 -1.89 20.69 19.13
N ARG A 374 -1.00 20.96 20.10
CA ARG A 374 -0.16 22.16 20.07
C ARG A 374 0.70 22.20 18.81
N GLY A 375 0.72 23.37 18.17
CA GLY A 375 1.44 23.60 16.91
C GLY A 375 0.63 23.26 15.65
N LEU A 376 -0.42 22.43 15.77
CA LEU A 376 -1.44 22.28 14.72
C LEU A 376 -2.53 23.35 14.86
N VAL A 377 -2.93 23.68 16.09
CA VAL A 377 -4.01 24.65 16.34
C VAL A 377 -3.46 26.07 16.46
N THR A 378 -4.08 27.02 15.74
CA THR A 378 -3.76 28.45 15.80
C THR A 378 -4.91 29.26 16.43
N ASP A 379 -4.56 30.29 17.20
CA ASP A 379 -5.54 31.18 17.84
C ASP A 379 -5.94 32.38 16.96
N ASP A 380 -5.20 32.65 15.88
CA ASP A 380 -5.47 33.76 14.96
C ASP A 380 -6.41 33.39 13.80
N GLY A 381 -6.88 32.13 13.77
CA GLY A 381 -7.76 31.61 12.71
C GLY A 381 -7.05 31.38 11.37
N SER A 382 -5.72 31.48 11.32
CA SER A 382 -4.96 31.20 10.10
C SER A 382 -5.00 29.71 9.76
N VAL A 383 -5.59 29.39 8.61
CA VAL A 383 -5.67 28.02 8.08
C VAL A 383 -4.62 27.83 7.00
N SER A 384 -3.74 26.86 7.20
CA SER A 384 -2.84 26.34 6.20
C SER A 384 -3.08 24.83 6.11
N ASP A 385 -3.58 24.39 4.97
CA ASP A 385 -4.01 23.03 4.72
C ASP A 385 -3.45 22.55 3.38
N LEU A 386 -3.69 21.27 3.04
CA LEU A 386 -3.41 20.77 1.70
C LEU A 386 -4.21 21.58 0.67
N PRO A 387 -3.73 21.68 -0.59
CA PRO A 387 -4.36 22.51 -1.62
C PRO A 387 -5.61 21.83 -2.20
N PHE A 388 -6.59 21.51 -1.35
CA PHE A 388 -7.85 20.91 -1.77
C PHE A 388 -8.51 21.74 -2.86
N GLY A 389 -8.81 21.10 -3.99
CA GLY A 389 -9.33 21.77 -5.17
C GLY A 389 -8.28 22.17 -6.22
N ALA A 390 -7.00 22.07 -5.87
CA ALA A 390 -5.87 22.43 -6.72
C ALA A 390 -4.77 21.35 -6.71
N PHE A 391 -5.13 20.08 -6.52
CA PHE A 391 -4.18 18.99 -6.61
C PHE A 391 -3.62 18.91 -8.03
N ARG A 392 -2.30 18.72 -8.10
CA ARG A 392 -1.55 18.65 -9.35
C ARG A 392 -1.37 17.20 -9.75
N ASP A 393 -1.45 16.96 -11.05
CA ASP A 393 -1.15 15.64 -11.61
C ASP A 393 0.31 15.28 -11.34
N ARG A 394 0.56 14.01 -11.00
CA ARG A 394 1.88 13.44 -10.68
C ARG A 394 2.60 14.15 -9.53
N ALA A 395 1.85 14.77 -8.61
CA ALA A 395 2.39 15.39 -7.41
C ALA A 395 2.27 14.48 -6.17
N VAL A 396 3.24 14.61 -5.27
CA VAL A 396 3.24 13.97 -3.95
C VAL A 396 3.08 15.03 -2.86
N TYR A 397 2.06 14.87 -2.03
CA TYR A 397 1.80 15.69 -0.85
C TYR A 397 2.17 14.89 0.39
N VAL A 398 3.25 15.27 1.07
CA VAL A 398 3.73 14.57 2.26
C VAL A 398 3.25 15.30 3.50
N VAL A 399 2.56 14.60 4.39
CA VAL A 399 2.07 15.13 5.67
C VAL A 399 2.95 14.56 6.77
N ASP A 400 3.85 15.38 7.30
CA ASP A 400 4.81 14.98 8.33
C ASP A 400 4.20 15.09 9.72
N VAL A 401 3.88 13.94 10.29
CA VAL A 401 3.24 13.78 11.60
C VAL A 401 4.10 13.00 12.58
N ALA A 402 5.34 12.67 12.21
CA ALA A 402 6.21 11.77 12.96
C ALA A 402 6.52 12.26 14.38
N ASN A 403 6.56 13.57 14.59
CA ASN A 403 6.87 14.21 15.88
C ASN A 403 5.63 14.68 16.64
N LEU A 404 4.43 14.20 16.27
CA LEU A 404 3.17 14.55 16.92
C LEU A 404 2.67 13.42 17.82
N GLU A 405 1.92 13.80 18.86
CA GLU A 405 1.15 12.86 19.68
C GLU A 405 0.04 12.19 18.87
N GLU A 406 -0.35 10.97 19.25
CA GLU A 406 -1.30 10.13 18.49
C GLU A 406 -2.62 10.85 18.18
N ASP A 407 -3.21 11.51 19.17
CA ASP A 407 -4.41 12.33 19.01
C ASP A 407 -4.30 13.33 17.85
N ALA A 408 -3.19 14.05 17.76
CA ALA A 408 -2.98 15.02 16.69
C ALA A 408 -2.80 14.34 15.32
N GLN A 409 -2.14 13.17 15.29
CA GLN A 409 -2.03 12.37 14.05
C GLN A 409 -3.41 11.90 13.58
N ASP A 410 -4.24 11.40 14.50
CA ASP A 410 -5.58 10.90 14.20
C ASP A 410 -6.51 12.01 13.70
N LEU A 411 -6.47 13.19 14.35
CA LEU A 411 -7.19 14.37 13.87
C LEU A 411 -6.72 14.76 12.46
N ILE A 412 -5.41 14.73 12.22
CA ILE A 412 -4.84 15.11 10.92
C ILE A 412 -5.32 14.16 9.83
N PHE A 413 -5.18 12.86 10.09
CA PHE A 413 -5.63 11.81 9.20
C PHE A 413 -7.12 11.94 8.89
N ALA A 414 -7.94 12.13 9.93
CA ALA A 414 -9.39 12.23 9.79
C ALA A 414 -9.83 13.37 8.88
N ARG A 415 -9.29 14.56 9.12
CA ARG A 415 -9.60 15.74 8.31
C ARG A 415 -9.15 15.56 6.87
N ILE A 416 -7.89 15.19 6.66
CA ILE A 416 -7.32 15.10 5.30
C ILE A 416 -8.06 14.06 4.47
N VAL A 417 -8.26 12.84 5.00
CA VAL A 417 -8.97 11.78 4.27
C VAL A 417 -10.42 12.16 3.99
N SER A 418 -11.10 12.78 4.94
CA SER A 418 -12.48 13.24 4.75
C SER A 418 -12.59 14.31 3.66
N GLN A 419 -11.67 15.28 3.65
CA GLN A 419 -11.62 16.32 2.62
C GLN A 419 -11.27 15.76 1.24
N LEU A 420 -10.29 14.84 1.15
CA LEU A 420 -9.96 14.14 -0.10
C LEU A 420 -11.20 13.44 -0.68
N ARG A 421 -11.91 12.68 0.18
CA ARG A 421 -13.12 11.97 -0.21
C ARG A 421 -14.20 12.94 -0.72
N GLU A 422 -14.50 13.99 0.04
CA GLU A 422 -15.54 14.97 -0.32
C GLU A 422 -15.23 15.64 -1.67
N HIS A 423 -13.98 16.02 -1.89
CA HIS A 423 -13.55 16.65 -3.14
C HIS A 423 -13.53 15.67 -4.32
N LEU A 424 -13.19 14.40 -4.12
CA LEU A 424 -13.27 13.34 -5.14
C LEU A 424 -14.73 13.02 -5.51
N GLU A 425 -15.62 12.88 -4.52
CA GLU A 425 -17.06 12.70 -4.73
C GLU A 425 -17.66 13.83 -5.58
N LYS A 426 -17.24 15.08 -5.32
CA LYS A 426 -17.65 16.27 -6.07
C LYS A 426 -16.88 16.49 -7.38
N ARG A 427 -15.83 15.70 -7.65
CA ARG A 427 -14.88 15.88 -8.78
C ARG A 427 -14.27 17.28 -8.84
N THR A 428 -13.93 17.83 -7.69
CA THR A 428 -13.36 19.18 -7.57
C THR A 428 -11.90 19.18 -7.17
N LEU A 429 -11.31 18.03 -6.80
CA LEU A 429 -9.98 17.98 -6.18
C LEU A 429 -8.84 18.51 -7.06
N GLY A 430 -8.96 18.39 -8.39
CA GLY A 430 -7.92 18.71 -9.37
C GLY A 430 -7.34 17.46 -10.06
N VAL A 431 -7.57 16.28 -9.46
CA VAL A 431 -7.22 14.95 -9.99
C VAL A 431 -8.38 13.96 -9.78
N GLU A 432 -8.42 12.93 -10.61
CA GLU A 432 -9.42 11.86 -10.54
C GLU A 432 -9.03 10.73 -9.60
N HIS A 433 -7.72 10.53 -9.37
CA HIS A 433 -7.20 9.47 -8.49
C HIS A 433 -6.22 10.04 -7.46
N VAL A 434 -6.35 9.60 -6.20
CA VAL A 434 -5.41 9.90 -5.12
C VAL A 434 -5.03 8.62 -4.42
N VAL A 435 -3.72 8.34 -4.42
CA VAL A 435 -3.13 7.31 -3.57
C VAL A 435 -2.90 7.91 -2.19
N VAL A 436 -3.54 7.36 -1.17
CA VAL A 436 -3.27 7.66 0.24
C VAL A 436 -2.35 6.59 0.79
N PHE A 437 -1.11 6.96 1.08
CA PHE A 437 -0.13 6.06 1.69
C PHE A 437 -0.14 6.18 3.22
N VAL A 438 -0.35 5.05 3.87
CA VAL A 438 -0.34 4.89 5.34
C VAL A 438 0.68 3.84 5.72
N ASP A 439 1.78 4.27 6.34
CA ASP A 439 2.74 3.35 6.97
C ASP A 439 2.30 2.97 8.39
N GLU A 440 2.84 1.87 8.90
CA GLU A 440 2.49 1.28 10.20
C GLU A 440 0.96 1.13 10.39
N LEU A 441 0.28 0.56 9.40
CA LEU A 441 -1.20 0.43 9.37
C LEU A 441 -1.78 -0.23 10.64
N ASN A 442 -1.02 -1.11 11.29
CA ASN A 442 -1.40 -1.75 12.56
C ASN A 442 -1.61 -0.75 13.72
N LYS A 443 -1.03 0.45 13.65
CA LYS A 443 -1.30 1.53 14.61
C LYS A 443 -2.72 2.08 14.45
N TYR A 444 -3.16 2.27 13.21
CA TYR A 444 -4.42 2.94 12.89
C TYR A 444 -5.62 1.98 12.75
N ALA A 445 -5.37 0.73 12.36
CA ALA A 445 -6.39 -0.30 12.21
C ALA A 445 -5.89 -1.65 12.76
N PRO A 446 -5.64 -1.76 14.08
CA PRO A 446 -5.20 -3.02 14.69
C PRO A 446 -6.23 -4.14 14.51
N SER A 447 -5.76 -5.39 14.54
CA SER A 447 -6.62 -6.59 14.46
C SER A 447 -7.64 -6.63 15.61
N ASP A 448 -7.17 -6.31 16.81
CA ASP A 448 -7.91 -6.31 18.06
C ASP A 448 -7.76 -4.94 18.73
N GLY A 449 -8.80 -4.49 19.43
CA GLY A 449 -8.83 -3.18 20.07
C GLY A 449 -10.15 -2.45 19.82
N PRO A 450 -10.32 -1.27 20.43
CA PRO A 450 -11.54 -0.48 20.29
C PRO A 450 -11.75 -0.03 18.84
N ASP A 451 -13.01 0.18 18.46
CA ASP A 451 -13.36 0.78 17.17
C ASP A 451 -13.13 2.29 17.21
N THR A 452 -11.97 2.71 16.70
CA THR A 452 -11.60 4.12 16.54
C THR A 452 -12.22 4.73 15.28
N TYR A 453 -12.30 6.06 15.23
CA TYR A 453 -12.79 6.77 14.06
C TYR A 453 -11.87 6.57 12.85
N VAL A 454 -10.55 6.60 13.06
CA VAL A 454 -9.54 6.34 12.03
C VAL A 454 -9.67 4.94 11.44
N ARG A 455 -9.86 3.91 12.28
CA ARG A 455 -10.15 2.54 11.82
C ARG A 455 -11.40 2.47 10.96
N ALA A 456 -12.48 3.16 11.36
CA ALA A 456 -13.72 3.21 10.59
C ALA A 456 -13.54 3.89 9.21
N MET A 457 -12.77 4.97 9.14
CA MET A 457 -12.44 5.62 7.86
C MET A 457 -11.58 4.72 6.97
N LEU A 458 -10.55 4.07 7.51
CA LEU A 458 -9.72 3.13 6.75
C LEU A 458 -10.55 1.97 6.18
N LEU A 459 -11.52 1.47 6.94
CA LEU A 459 -12.48 0.47 6.45
C LEU A 459 -13.34 1.01 5.30
N ASP A 460 -13.87 2.23 5.42
CA ASP A 460 -14.69 2.83 4.37
C ASP A 460 -13.87 3.09 3.08
N ILE A 461 -12.62 3.55 3.20
CA ILE A 461 -11.70 3.64 2.06
C ILE A 461 -11.50 2.26 1.44
N ALA A 462 -11.15 1.25 2.25
CA ALA A 462 -10.90 -0.10 1.78
C ALA A 462 -12.12 -0.69 1.03
N GLU A 463 -13.33 -0.42 1.51
CA GLU A 463 -14.56 -1.01 0.96
C GLU A 463 -15.18 -0.23 -0.21
N ARG A 464 -15.02 1.09 -0.23
CA ARG A 464 -15.73 1.97 -1.18
C ARG A 464 -14.84 2.93 -1.96
N GLY A 465 -13.61 3.16 -1.52
CA GLY A 465 -12.67 4.12 -2.12
C GLY A 465 -12.39 3.89 -3.60
N ARG A 466 -12.43 2.63 -4.06
CA ARG A 466 -12.16 2.26 -5.47
C ARG A 466 -13.01 3.00 -6.51
N TYR A 467 -14.28 3.28 -6.20
CA TYR A 467 -15.18 3.97 -7.13
C TYR A 467 -15.04 5.50 -7.09
N LEU A 468 -14.42 6.02 -6.04
CA LEU A 468 -14.18 7.45 -5.85
C LEU A 468 -12.82 7.89 -6.39
N GLY A 469 -11.95 6.95 -6.75
CA GLY A 469 -10.54 7.24 -7.02
C GLY A 469 -9.73 7.51 -5.75
N LEU A 470 -10.23 7.09 -4.58
CA LEU A 470 -9.51 7.19 -3.31
C LEU A 470 -8.87 5.83 -3.00
N VAL A 471 -7.56 5.72 -3.20
CA VAL A 471 -6.85 4.44 -3.20
C VAL A 471 -5.93 4.35 -1.98
N LEU A 472 -6.10 3.32 -1.16
CA LEU A 472 -5.27 3.05 0.01
C LEU A 472 -4.04 2.23 -0.40
N PHE A 473 -2.86 2.80 -0.21
CA PHE A 473 -1.61 2.05 -0.16
C PHE A 473 -1.23 1.94 1.31
N ALA A 474 -1.09 0.73 1.82
CA ALA A 474 -0.81 0.54 3.23
C ALA A 474 0.30 -0.46 3.48
N ALA A 475 1.11 -0.17 4.48
CA ALA A 475 2.24 -0.98 4.88
C ALA A 475 2.14 -1.37 6.36
N GLN A 476 2.52 -2.62 6.66
CA GLN A 476 2.63 -3.12 8.03
C GLN A 476 3.72 -4.19 8.12
N GLN A 477 4.11 -4.56 9.34
CA GLN A 477 5.03 -5.69 9.53
C GLN A 477 4.32 -7.03 9.31
N PHE A 478 3.17 -7.20 9.98
CA PHE A 478 2.41 -8.44 9.99
C PHE A 478 0.97 -8.17 9.56
N ARG A 479 0.48 -8.89 8.55
CA ARG A 479 -0.92 -8.80 8.09
C ARG A 479 -1.87 -9.25 9.18
N SER A 480 -1.45 -10.20 10.01
CA SER A 480 -2.24 -10.75 11.13
C SER A 480 -2.58 -9.71 12.20
N GLN A 481 -1.78 -8.66 12.35
CA GLN A 481 -1.96 -7.59 13.34
C GLN A 481 -2.85 -6.45 12.87
N VAL A 482 -3.40 -6.52 11.66
CA VAL A 482 -4.26 -5.49 11.08
C VAL A 482 -5.68 -6.02 10.93
N HIS A 483 -6.66 -5.13 11.02
CA HIS A 483 -8.05 -5.47 10.79
C HIS A 483 -8.25 -6.20 9.46
N ARG A 484 -8.76 -7.44 9.55
CA ARG A 484 -8.99 -8.34 8.41
C ARG A 484 -9.76 -7.74 7.23
N ARG A 485 -10.72 -6.83 7.47
CA ARG A 485 -11.51 -6.18 6.41
C ARG A 485 -10.70 -5.12 5.67
N VAL A 486 -9.81 -4.39 6.34
CA VAL A 486 -8.96 -3.39 5.67
C VAL A 486 -8.03 -4.11 4.68
N VAL A 487 -7.30 -5.11 5.15
CA VAL A 487 -6.36 -5.88 4.30
C VAL A 487 -7.06 -6.82 3.32
N GLY A 488 -8.24 -7.34 3.68
CA GLY A 488 -9.01 -8.29 2.87
C GLY A 488 -9.71 -7.65 1.67
N ASN A 489 -9.99 -6.35 1.73
CA ASN A 489 -10.55 -5.60 0.61
C ASN A 489 -9.47 -5.00 -0.30
N CYS A 490 -8.18 -5.19 0.00
CA CYS A 490 -7.10 -4.83 -0.91
C CYS A 490 -6.98 -5.88 -2.02
N GLY A 491 -7.20 -5.46 -3.27
CA GLY A 491 -7.10 -6.30 -4.46
C GLY A 491 -5.66 -6.69 -4.81
N THR A 492 -4.69 -5.89 -4.36
CA THR A 492 -3.26 -6.16 -4.56
C THR A 492 -2.56 -6.36 -3.22
N ALA A 493 -1.72 -7.40 -3.14
CA ALA A 493 -0.88 -7.65 -1.97
C ALA A 493 0.58 -7.86 -2.40
N LEU A 494 1.50 -7.21 -1.70
CA LEU A 494 2.94 -7.38 -1.87
C LEU A 494 3.52 -7.95 -0.57
N PHE A 495 4.18 -9.10 -0.69
CA PHE A 495 4.80 -9.78 0.44
C PHE A 495 6.32 -9.69 0.31
N GLY A 496 6.95 -8.98 1.24
CA GLY A 496 8.38 -9.03 1.44
C GLY A 496 8.80 -10.29 2.19
N ARG A 497 9.98 -10.24 2.82
CA ARG A 497 10.44 -11.34 3.69
C ARG A 497 9.49 -11.49 4.88
N MET A 498 9.01 -12.71 5.12
CA MET A 498 8.09 -13.05 6.22
C MET A 498 8.70 -14.11 7.13
N ASP A 499 8.23 -14.15 8.37
CA ASP A 499 8.53 -15.23 9.31
C ASP A 499 7.60 -16.43 9.06
N PRO A 500 8.08 -17.69 9.21
CA PRO A 500 7.25 -18.88 9.02
C PRO A 500 5.97 -18.91 9.87
N ASP A 501 6.00 -18.38 11.10
CA ASP A 501 4.83 -18.37 11.98
C ASP A 501 3.74 -17.45 11.42
N GLU A 502 4.13 -16.32 10.83
CA GLU A 502 3.20 -15.40 10.18
C GLU A 502 2.63 -16.01 8.90
N LEU A 503 3.44 -16.69 8.09
CA LEU A 503 3.00 -17.39 6.86
C LEU A 503 2.02 -18.53 7.14
N ALA A 504 2.06 -19.11 8.34
CA ALA A 504 1.09 -20.11 8.78
C ALA A 504 -0.29 -19.51 9.13
N THR A 505 -0.42 -18.19 9.27
CA THR A 505 -1.69 -17.56 9.63
C THR A 505 -2.70 -17.57 8.47
N PRO A 506 -4.02 -17.53 8.74
CA PRO A 506 -5.05 -17.58 7.70
C PRO A 506 -4.96 -16.47 6.64
N GLY A 507 -4.28 -15.36 6.94
CA GLY A 507 -4.10 -14.23 6.02
C GLY A 507 -3.28 -14.57 4.77
N TYR A 508 -2.52 -15.67 4.78
CA TYR A 508 -1.63 -16.11 3.70
C TYR A 508 -2.07 -17.43 3.06
N ALA A 509 -3.27 -17.91 3.40
CA ALA A 509 -3.78 -19.19 2.90
C ALA A 509 -3.89 -19.24 1.37
N THR A 510 -3.97 -18.07 0.71
CA THR A 510 -4.01 -17.92 -0.75
C THR A 510 -2.67 -18.20 -1.44
N LEU A 511 -1.55 -18.20 -0.71
CA LEU A 511 -0.24 -18.54 -1.26
C LEU A 511 -0.14 -20.06 -1.45
N SER A 512 0.33 -20.49 -2.63
CA SER A 512 0.62 -21.90 -2.90
C SER A 512 1.84 -22.36 -2.08
N PRO A 513 1.98 -23.66 -1.80
CA PRO A 513 3.15 -24.19 -1.08
C PRO A 513 4.49 -23.81 -1.70
N SER A 514 4.54 -23.64 -3.03
CA SER A 514 5.73 -23.21 -3.78
C SER A 514 6.11 -21.73 -3.58
N THR A 515 5.20 -20.90 -3.06
CA THR A 515 5.42 -19.46 -2.76
C THR A 515 5.44 -19.15 -1.27
N ARG A 516 5.17 -20.13 -0.39
CA ARG A 516 5.27 -19.97 1.06
C ARG A 516 6.68 -20.15 1.56
#